data_AF-A0A392QCB5-F1
#
_entry.id   AF-A0A392QCB5-F1
#
_cell.length_a   1.000
_cell.length_b   1.000
_cell.length_c   1.000
_cell.angle_alpha   90.00
_cell.angle_beta   90.00
_cell.angle_gamma   90.00
#
_symmetry.space_group_name_H-M   'P 1'
#
loop_
_entity.id
_entity.type
_entity.pdbx_description
1 polymer ?
#
loop_
_entity_poly.entity_id
_entity_poly.type
_entity_poly.pdbx_seq_one_letter_code
_entity_poly.pdbx_strand_id
1 'polypeptide(L)'
;GFAVGMDAALHINPYYGKTSMAGLVAHYNSLLPIGPIIIYNVPSRSNQDIPPSVVEILAQNPNFVGIKECVGNERVKLYTDKGIVVWSVDSLSHEARWDCGAVGVQSVASNLVPGLMRELMFEGKNPTLNSKLMLLFDWLIIEPSPIALNTALAQLGVIKPVFRLPYVPLSMEHRVGFVNLVKEMGREHFVGEKDVQVLEDDDFII
;
A
#
# COMPACT_ATOMS: atom_id res chain seq x y z
N GLY A 1 21.35 0.99 -1.53
CA GLY A 1 20.31 1.92 -1.08
C GLY A 1 20.93 3.22 -0.62
N PHE A 2 21.29 3.33 0.65
CA PHE A 2 21.83 4.59 1.21
C PHE A 2 23.10 5.10 0.50
N ALA A 3 24.02 4.21 0.13
CA ALA A 3 25.23 4.61 -0.62
C ALA A 3 24.96 5.28 -1.98
N VAL A 4 23.77 5.08 -2.56
CA VAL A 4 23.33 5.73 -3.80
C VAL A 4 22.30 6.85 -3.56
N GLY A 5 22.06 7.24 -2.30
CA GLY A 5 21.26 8.42 -1.95
C GLY A 5 19.78 8.20 -1.65
N MET A 6 19.32 6.99 -1.31
CA MET A 6 17.93 6.80 -0.85
C MET A 6 17.72 7.42 0.55
N ASP A 7 16.56 8.01 0.81
CA ASP A 7 16.27 8.71 2.08
C ASP A 7 15.90 7.79 3.24
N ALA A 8 15.23 6.68 2.94
CA ALA A 8 14.78 5.70 3.92
C ALA A 8 14.66 4.30 3.31
N ALA A 9 14.60 3.29 4.17
CA ALA A 9 14.33 1.90 3.79
C ALA A 9 12.97 1.44 4.32
N LEU A 10 12.19 0.74 3.49
CA LEU A 10 11.03 -0.02 3.93
C LEU A 10 11.47 -1.47 4.18
N HIS A 11 11.35 -1.94 5.42
CA HIS A 11 11.80 -3.28 5.81
C HIS A 11 10.68 -4.13 6.38
N ILE A 12 10.33 -5.19 5.64
CA ILE A 12 9.41 -6.25 6.08
C ILE A 12 10.10 -7.21 7.04
N ASN A 13 9.33 -7.93 7.87
CA ASN A 13 9.87 -9.06 8.64
C ASN A 13 10.22 -10.26 7.72
N PRO A 14 11.11 -11.17 8.16
CA PRO A 14 11.46 -12.38 7.40
C PRO A 14 10.21 -13.19 7.01
N TYR A 15 9.87 -13.16 5.73
CA TYR A 15 8.72 -13.85 5.16
C TYR A 15 9.10 -15.27 4.74
N TYR A 16 8.11 -16.18 4.73
CA TYR A 16 8.27 -17.62 4.52
C TYR A 16 9.10 -18.31 5.63
N GLY A 17 10.40 -17.99 5.74
CA GLY A 17 11.28 -18.45 6.81
C GLY A 17 11.15 -17.61 8.09
N LYS A 18 10.00 -17.66 8.75
CA LYS A 18 9.74 -16.88 9.98
C LYS A 18 10.75 -17.21 11.09
N THR A 19 11.02 -16.22 11.94
CA THR A 19 11.97 -16.35 13.06
C THR A 19 11.32 -16.10 14.42
N SER A 20 12.05 -16.32 15.51
CA SER A 20 11.58 -16.00 16.87
C SER A 20 11.51 -14.49 17.10
N MET A 21 10.89 -14.05 18.20
CA MET A 21 10.85 -12.62 18.55
C MET A 21 12.24 -12.03 18.77
N ALA A 22 13.14 -12.79 19.41
CA ALA A 22 14.55 -12.43 19.53
C ALA A 22 15.22 -12.31 18.14
N GLY A 23 14.87 -13.20 17.21
CA GLY A 23 15.32 -13.13 15.83
C GLY A 23 14.80 -11.90 15.08
N LEU A 24 13.55 -11.48 15.29
CA LEU A 24 13.01 -10.24 14.71
C LEU A 24 13.77 -9.02 15.21
N VAL A 25 13.96 -8.91 16.53
CA VAL A 25 14.72 -7.79 17.12
C VAL A 25 16.15 -7.77 16.60
N ALA A 26 16.83 -8.92 16.56
CA ALA A 26 18.19 -9.03 16.02
C ALA A 26 18.26 -8.64 14.55
N HIS A 27 17.28 -9.07 13.74
CA HIS A 27 17.18 -8.72 12.33
C HIS A 27 17.09 -7.21 12.14
N TYR A 28 16.14 -6.52 12.78
CA TYR A 28 15.99 -5.07 12.63
C TYR A 28 17.16 -4.28 13.24
N ASN A 29 17.71 -4.69 14.37
CA ASN A 29 18.88 -4.05 14.97
C ASN A 29 20.13 -4.12 14.08
N SER A 30 20.22 -5.10 13.18
CA SER A 30 21.30 -5.15 12.18
C SER A 30 21.15 -4.10 11.07
N LEU A 31 19.94 -3.58 10.87
CA LEU A 31 19.59 -2.66 9.79
C LEU A 31 19.52 -1.20 10.26
N LEU A 32 19.00 -0.97 11.47
CA LEU A 32 18.81 0.37 12.05
C LEU A 32 20.08 1.25 12.07
N PRO A 33 21.30 0.72 12.27
CA PRO A 33 22.52 1.53 12.18
C PRO A 33 22.83 2.08 10.77
N ILE A 34 22.23 1.51 9.72
CA ILE A 34 22.54 1.88 8.33
C ILE A 34 21.84 3.19 7.95
N GLY A 35 20.62 3.45 8.44
CA GLY A 35 19.88 4.67 8.14
C GLY A 35 18.39 4.57 8.52
N PRO A 36 17.56 5.57 8.14
CA PRO A 36 16.14 5.63 8.51
C PRO A 36 15.32 4.45 7.98
N ILE A 37 14.53 3.81 8.85
CA ILE A 37 13.73 2.61 8.53
C ILE A 37 12.27 2.82 8.89
N ILE A 38 11.41 2.47 7.92
CA ILE A 38 9.99 2.21 8.14
C ILE A 38 9.83 0.69 8.19
N ILE A 39 9.32 0.15 9.30
CA ILE A 39 9.02 -1.28 9.42
C ILE A 39 7.76 -1.60 8.63
N TYR A 40 7.66 -2.76 8.00
CA TYR A 40 6.47 -3.20 7.29
C TYR A 40 5.89 -4.46 7.94
N ASN A 41 4.72 -4.32 8.59
CA ASN A 41 3.95 -5.43 9.12
C ASN A 41 2.80 -5.79 8.17
N VAL A 42 2.85 -7.00 7.59
CA VAL A 42 1.78 -7.53 6.70
C VAL A 42 1.66 -9.05 6.86
N PRO A 43 1.02 -9.52 7.95
CA PRO A 43 1.02 -10.94 8.31
C PRO A 43 0.42 -11.84 7.23
N SER A 44 -0.56 -11.33 6.47
CA SER A 44 -1.19 -12.05 5.36
C SER A 44 -0.22 -12.40 4.22
N ARG A 45 0.93 -11.73 4.12
CA ARG A 45 1.97 -11.99 3.13
C ARG A 45 3.25 -12.58 3.75
N SER A 46 3.58 -12.20 4.97
CA SER A 46 4.79 -12.69 5.65
C SER A 46 4.58 -13.99 6.43
N ASN A 47 3.33 -14.35 6.72
CA ASN A 47 2.95 -15.45 7.61
C ASN A 47 3.42 -15.27 9.07
N GLN A 48 3.67 -14.02 9.48
CA GLN A 48 4.04 -13.67 10.85
C GLN A 48 3.68 -12.21 11.14
N ASP A 49 2.87 -12.00 12.18
CA ASP A 49 2.64 -10.68 12.76
C ASP A 49 3.84 -10.21 13.58
N ILE A 50 4.22 -8.95 13.39
CA ILE A 50 5.20 -8.27 14.23
C ILE A 50 4.44 -7.76 15.46
N PRO A 51 4.67 -8.32 16.65
CA PRO A 51 3.91 -7.92 17.82
C PRO A 51 4.30 -6.50 18.26
N PRO A 52 3.38 -5.77 18.89
CA PRO A 52 3.67 -4.41 19.37
C PRO A 52 4.90 -4.30 20.27
N SER A 53 5.15 -5.31 21.10
CA SER A 53 6.33 -5.35 21.98
C SER A 53 7.66 -5.30 21.21
N VAL A 54 7.73 -5.89 20.01
CA VAL A 54 8.92 -5.80 19.16
C VAL A 54 9.04 -4.40 18.56
N VAL A 55 7.94 -3.83 18.07
CA VAL A 55 7.95 -2.47 17.50
C VAL A 55 8.33 -1.43 18.56
N GLU A 56 7.82 -1.56 19.78
CA GLU A 56 8.14 -0.67 20.91
C GLU A 56 9.62 -0.72 21.31
N ILE A 57 10.27 -1.89 21.24
CA ILE A 57 11.72 -2.00 21.44
C ILE A 57 12.47 -1.25 20.34
N LEU A 58 12.07 -1.45 19.08
CA LEU A 58 12.75 -0.87 17.92
C LEU A 58 12.53 0.64 17.82
N ALA A 59 11.39 1.15 18.31
CA ALA A 59 11.04 2.57 18.34
C ALA A 59 11.97 3.41 19.24
N GLN A 60 12.78 2.79 20.09
CA GLN A 60 13.80 3.48 20.87
C GLN A 60 15.00 3.93 20.02
N ASN A 61 15.14 3.41 18.80
CA ASN A 61 16.24 3.76 17.92
C ASN A 61 15.91 5.05 17.12
N PRO A 62 16.81 6.04 17.05
CA PRO A 62 16.55 7.30 16.32
C PRO A 62 16.34 7.12 14.81
N ASN A 63 16.82 6.02 14.23
CA ASN A 63 16.60 5.70 12.82
C ASN A 63 15.28 4.93 12.60
N PHE A 64 14.53 4.59 13.64
CA PHE A 64 13.17 4.09 13.47
C PHE A 64 12.24 5.25 13.12
N VAL A 65 11.78 5.27 11.86
CA VAL A 65 10.89 6.32 11.34
C VAL A 65 9.44 6.05 11.71
N GLY A 66 9.04 4.78 11.73
CA GLY A 66 7.65 4.38 11.98
C GLY A 66 7.31 3.02 11.37
N ILE A 67 6.01 2.75 11.21
CA ILE A 67 5.50 1.47 10.73
C ILE A 67 4.44 1.60 9.62
N LYS A 68 4.71 0.84 8.54
CA LYS A 68 3.83 0.19 7.56
C LYS A 68 2.82 -0.77 8.19
N GLU A 69 1.63 -0.35 8.64
CA GLU A 69 0.69 -1.27 9.30
C GLU A 69 -0.48 -1.71 8.40
N CYS A 70 -0.71 -3.04 8.32
CA CYS A 70 -1.74 -3.69 7.52
C CYS A 70 -2.77 -4.49 8.34
N VAL A 71 -2.58 -4.67 9.65
CA VAL A 71 -3.45 -5.53 10.48
C VAL A 71 -4.83 -4.91 10.69
N GLY A 72 -4.92 -3.61 10.96
CA GLY A 72 -6.20 -2.96 11.25
C GLY A 72 -6.05 -1.66 12.04
N ASN A 73 -7.14 -0.89 12.08
CA ASN A 73 -7.18 0.43 12.73
C ASN A 73 -7.00 0.37 14.26
N GLU A 74 -7.38 -0.73 14.91
CA GLU A 74 -7.06 -0.95 16.33
C GLU A 74 -5.55 -1.02 16.58
N ARG A 75 -4.81 -1.68 15.68
CA ARG A 75 -3.34 -1.77 15.76
C ARG A 75 -2.69 -0.42 15.47
N VAL A 76 -3.22 0.31 14.48
CA VAL A 76 -2.80 1.70 14.20
C VAL A 76 -2.95 2.55 15.46
N LYS A 77 -4.15 2.56 16.06
CA LYS A 77 -4.44 3.34 17.27
C LYS A 77 -3.53 2.97 18.44
N LEU A 78 -3.27 1.67 18.65
CA LEU A 78 -2.37 1.19 19.70
C LEU A 78 -0.97 1.83 19.59
N TYR A 79 -0.45 1.94 18.37
CA TYR A 79 0.88 2.54 18.13
C TYR A 79 0.85 4.06 18.26
N THR A 80 -0.13 4.72 17.66
CA THR A 80 -0.20 6.18 17.67
C THR A 80 -0.50 6.75 19.06
N ASP A 81 -1.28 6.04 19.89
CA ASP A 81 -1.49 6.39 21.31
C ASP A 81 -0.17 6.32 22.13
N LYS A 82 0.84 5.59 21.62
CA LYS A 82 2.20 5.53 22.19
C LYS A 82 3.20 6.45 21.48
N GLY A 83 2.74 7.31 20.57
CA GLY A 83 3.58 8.25 19.82
C GLY A 83 4.38 7.61 18.67
N ILE A 84 4.07 6.36 18.29
CA ILE A 84 4.71 5.71 17.14
C ILE A 84 4.04 6.21 15.86
N VAL A 85 4.85 6.63 14.90
CA VAL A 85 4.39 7.07 13.57
C VAL A 85 3.90 5.87 12.78
N VAL A 86 2.68 5.95 12.23
CA VAL A 86 2.05 4.89 11.45
C VAL A 86 1.59 5.41 10.10
N TRP A 87 1.90 4.67 9.04
CA TRP A 87 1.19 4.75 7.76
C TRP A 87 0.29 3.54 7.62
N SER A 88 -0.95 3.76 7.19
CA SER A 88 -1.90 2.69 6.91
C SER A 88 -1.81 2.22 5.46
N VAL A 89 -2.74 1.34 5.09
CA VAL A 89 -3.05 0.96 3.71
C VAL A 89 -4.38 1.57 3.24
N ASP A 90 -4.64 1.49 1.93
CA ASP A 90 -5.74 2.18 1.25
C ASP A 90 -7.11 1.99 1.92
N SER A 91 -7.57 0.74 2.07
CA SER A 91 -8.90 0.41 2.61
C SER A 91 -9.12 0.84 4.06
N LEU A 92 -8.04 1.08 4.81
CA LEU A 92 -8.09 1.52 6.20
C LEU A 92 -7.83 3.03 6.34
N SER A 93 -7.40 3.69 5.26
CA SER A 93 -6.68 4.97 5.35
C SER A 93 -7.48 6.12 5.91
N HIS A 94 -8.77 6.21 5.58
CA HIS A 94 -9.63 7.30 6.05
C HIS A 94 -9.78 7.29 7.58
N GLU A 95 -10.24 6.19 8.14
CA GLU A 95 -10.36 6.03 9.60
C GLU A 95 -8.99 6.08 10.28
N ALA A 96 -7.97 5.43 9.70
CA ALA A 96 -6.62 5.45 10.25
C ALA A 96 -6.11 6.89 10.44
N ARG A 97 -6.31 7.74 9.43
CA ARG A 97 -5.84 9.13 9.40
C ARG A 97 -6.63 10.04 10.33
N TRP A 98 -7.96 9.89 10.37
CA TRP A 98 -8.85 10.85 11.02
C TRP A 98 -9.30 10.45 12.42
N ASP A 99 -9.33 9.14 12.70
CA ASP A 99 -9.84 8.60 13.97
C ASP A 99 -8.77 7.85 14.79
N CYS A 100 -7.71 7.35 14.13
CA CYS A 100 -6.66 6.58 14.80
C CYS A 100 -5.28 7.24 14.81
N GLY A 101 -5.13 8.46 14.30
CA GLY A 101 -3.88 9.23 14.40
C GLY A 101 -2.74 8.77 13.49
N ALA A 102 -2.99 7.93 12.48
CA ALA A 102 -1.99 7.65 11.45
C ALA A 102 -1.56 8.94 10.75
N VAL A 103 -0.29 9.03 10.35
CA VAL A 103 0.20 10.23 9.65
C VAL A 103 -0.18 10.26 8.18
N GLY A 104 -0.62 9.13 7.63
CA GLY A 104 -1.07 9.01 6.24
C GLY A 104 -1.14 7.56 5.78
N VAL A 105 -0.97 7.36 4.48
CA VAL A 105 -1.11 6.07 3.81
C VAL A 105 0.11 5.77 2.94
N GLN A 106 0.56 4.51 2.90
CA GLN A 106 1.42 4.04 1.81
C GLN A 106 0.56 3.28 0.80
N SER A 107 0.16 4.03 -0.23
CA SER A 107 -1.00 3.73 -1.09
C SER A 107 -0.63 2.97 -2.36
N VAL A 108 -1.47 2.00 -2.74
CA VAL A 108 -1.50 1.39 -4.07
C VAL A 108 -2.37 2.26 -4.99
N ALA A 109 -3.55 2.66 -4.53
CA ALA A 109 -4.54 3.42 -5.28
C ALA A 109 -4.05 4.81 -5.76
N SER A 110 -3.07 5.42 -5.08
CA SER A 110 -2.46 6.69 -5.50
C SER A 110 -1.71 6.59 -6.84
N ASN A 111 -1.37 5.39 -7.31
CA ASN A 111 -0.87 5.19 -8.67
C ASN A 111 -1.94 5.47 -9.73
N LEU A 112 -3.22 5.37 -9.37
CA LEU A 112 -4.35 5.59 -10.26
C LEU A 112 -4.96 6.96 -10.03
N VAL A 113 -5.30 7.30 -8.79
CA VAL A 113 -6.05 8.52 -8.42
C VAL A 113 -5.31 9.37 -7.38
N PRO A 114 -4.10 9.87 -7.69
CA PRO A 114 -3.25 10.56 -6.72
C PRO A 114 -3.90 11.81 -6.12
N GLY A 115 -4.67 12.56 -6.91
CA GLY A 115 -5.39 13.75 -6.44
C GLY A 115 -6.43 13.43 -5.37
N LEU A 116 -7.25 12.39 -5.59
CA LEU A 116 -8.27 11.98 -4.64
C LEU A 116 -7.65 11.38 -3.37
N MET A 117 -6.57 10.60 -3.49
CA MET A 117 -5.86 10.09 -2.30
C MET A 117 -5.23 11.23 -1.49
N ARG A 118 -4.75 12.29 -2.15
CA ARG A 118 -4.26 13.49 -1.46
C ARG A 118 -5.40 14.21 -0.74
N GLU A 119 -6.52 14.46 -1.41
CA GLU A 119 -7.71 15.07 -0.80
C GLU A 119 -8.13 14.30 0.46
N LEU A 120 -8.23 12.96 0.35
CA LEU A 120 -8.60 12.07 1.46
C LEU A 120 -7.70 12.20 2.70
N MET A 121 -6.40 12.51 2.50
CA MET A 121 -5.39 12.57 3.57
C MET A 121 -5.19 13.97 4.17
N PHE A 122 -5.53 15.03 3.42
CA PHE A 122 -5.16 16.40 3.76
C PHE A 122 -6.34 17.36 3.95
N GLU A 123 -7.51 17.08 3.38
CA GLU A 123 -8.65 18.02 3.38
C GLU A 123 -9.70 17.72 4.48
N GLY A 124 -9.34 16.88 5.44
CA GLY A 124 -10.19 16.52 6.56
C GLY A 124 -11.02 15.26 6.33
N LYS A 125 -11.86 14.94 7.32
CA LYS A 125 -12.67 13.73 7.31
C LYS A 125 -13.76 13.84 6.24
N ASN A 126 -13.62 13.09 5.14
CA ASN A 126 -14.60 13.02 4.06
C ASN A 126 -15.11 11.58 3.81
N PRO A 127 -16.13 11.11 4.58
CA PRO A 127 -16.67 9.75 4.43
C PRO A 127 -17.28 9.50 3.05
N THR A 128 -17.84 10.52 2.40
CA THR A 128 -18.43 10.40 1.06
C THR A 128 -17.38 10.09 0.01
N LEU A 129 -16.25 10.81 0.02
CA LEU A 129 -15.11 10.49 -0.85
C LEU A 129 -14.55 9.11 -0.53
N ASN A 130 -14.42 8.77 0.76
CA ASN A 130 -13.95 7.44 1.15
C ASN A 130 -14.84 6.33 0.56
N SER A 131 -16.17 6.43 0.70
CA SER A 131 -17.11 5.45 0.13
C SER A 131 -16.98 5.34 -1.39
N LYS A 132 -16.73 6.45 -2.11
CA LYS A 132 -16.46 6.42 -3.56
C LYS A 132 -15.16 5.69 -3.88
N LEU A 133 -14.10 5.91 -3.09
CA LEU A 133 -12.80 5.26 -3.27
C LEU A 133 -12.80 3.78 -2.86
N MET A 134 -13.67 3.36 -1.94
CA MET A 134 -13.78 1.95 -1.53
C MET A 134 -14.04 1.02 -2.72
N LEU A 135 -14.85 1.46 -3.70
CA LEU A 135 -15.09 0.67 -4.93
C LEU A 135 -13.80 0.39 -5.70
N LEU A 136 -12.89 1.37 -5.78
CA LEU A 136 -11.58 1.20 -6.40
C LEU A 136 -10.67 0.32 -5.54
N PHE A 137 -10.70 0.49 -4.22
CA PHE A 137 -9.87 -0.31 -3.31
C PHE A 137 -10.25 -1.79 -3.38
N ASP A 138 -11.54 -2.10 -3.38
CA ASP A 138 -12.07 -3.46 -3.51
C ASP A 138 -11.67 -4.08 -4.84
N TRP A 139 -11.77 -3.32 -5.94
CA TRP A 139 -11.33 -3.79 -7.26
C TRP A 139 -9.82 -4.09 -7.30
N LEU A 140 -9.00 -3.24 -6.67
CA LEU A 140 -7.54 -3.38 -6.62
C LEU A 140 -7.06 -4.62 -5.84
N ILE A 141 -7.93 -5.26 -5.05
CA ILE A 141 -7.62 -6.43 -4.23
C ILE A 141 -8.35 -7.71 -4.66
N ILE A 142 -9.07 -7.70 -5.80
CA ILE A 142 -9.70 -8.89 -6.38
C ILE A 142 -8.68 -10.03 -6.53
N GLU A 143 -7.46 -9.68 -6.94
CA GLU A 143 -6.30 -10.58 -6.95
C GLU A 143 -5.15 -9.98 -6.13
N PRO A 144 -4.20 -10.79 -5.65
CA PRO A 144 -3.05 -10.28 -4.92
C PRO A 144 -2.31 -9.17 -5.67
N SER A 145 -2.22 -7.99 -5.05
CA SER A 145 -1.41 -6.88 -5.58
C SER A 145 0.01 -7.36 -5.95
N PRO A 146 0.55 -6.96 -7.12
CA PRO A 146 0.10 -5.82 -7.95
C PRO A 146 -0.74 -6.17 -9.20
N ILE A 147 -1.37 -7.35 -9.29
CA ILE A 147 -2.06 -7.80 -10.52
C ILE A 147 -3.06 -6.77 -11.06
N ALA A 148 -4.03 -6.38 -10.24
CA ALA A 148 -5.08 -5.42 -10.63
C ALA A 148 -4.49 -4.05 -11.01
N LEU A 149 -3.51 -3.55 -10.24
CA LEU A 149 -2.86 -2.27 -10.53
C LEU A 149 -2.13 -2.30 -11.88
N ASN A 150 -1.37 -3.36 -12.16
CA ASN A 150 -0.65 -3.51 -13.42
C ASN A 150 -1.63 -3.53 -14.60
N THR A 151 -2.75 -4.25 -14.46
CA THR A 151 -3.80 -4.28 -15.49
C THR A 151 -4.42 -2.89 -15.68
N ALA A 152 -4.80 -2.19 -14.60
CA ALA A 152 -5.39 -0.86 -14.67
C ALA A 152 -4.48 0.18 -15.34
N LEU A 153 -3.19 0.21 -14.99
CA LEU A 153 -2.23 1.14 -15.60
C LEU A 153 -2.02 0.85 -17.09
N ALA A 154 -2.08 -0.42 -17.50
CA ALA A 154 -2.05 -0.80 -18.91
C ALA A 154 -3.33 -0.34 -19.63
N GLN A 155 -4.51 -0.53 -19.02
CA GLN A 155 -5.80 -0.06 -19.54
C GLN A 155 -5.87 1.47 -19.68
N LEU A 156 -5.20 2.22 -18.81
CA LEU A 156 -5.05 3.68 -18.90
C LEU A 156 -3.97 4.12 -19.92
N GLY A 157 -3.22 3.17 -20.49
CA GLY A 157 -2.21 3.41 -21.52
C GLY A 157 -0.97 4.17 -21.04
N VAL A 158 -0.70 4.15 -19.73
CA VAL A 158 0.47 4.82 -19.09
C VAL A 158 1.65 3.86 -18.87
N ILE A 159 1.41 2.55 -18.94
CA ILE A 159 2.45 1.52 -19.03
C ILE A 159 2.16 0.58 -20.19
N LYS A 160 3.16 -0.20 -20.60
CA LYS A 160 2.95 -1.30 -21.55
C LYS A 160 2.22 -2.47 -20.84
N PRO A 161 1.36 -3.22 -21.55
CA PRO A 161 0.70 -4.43 -21.02
C PRO A 161 1.69 -5.61 -20.90
N VAL A 162 2.76 -5.43 -20.13
CA VAL A 162 3.83 -6.41 -19.94
C VAL A 162 3.88 -6.82 -18.48
N PHE A 163 3.74 -8.11 -18.23
CA PHE A 163 3.82 -8.70 -16.90
C PHE A 163 5.15 -9.42 -16.74
N ARG A 164 5.68 -9.41 -15.52
CA ARG A 164 6.72 -10.36 -15.12
C ARG A 164 6.05 -11.45 -14.33
N LEU A 165 6.28 -12.71 -14.71
CA LEU A 165 5.85 -13.87 -13.95
C LEU A 165 6.34 -13.79 -12.48
N PRO A 166 5.55 -14.27 -11.50
CA PRO A 166 4.36 -15.14 -11.65
C PRO A 166 3.04 -14.39 -11.87
N TYR A 167 3.06 -13.07 -12.08
CA TYR A 167 1.84 -12.29 -12.29
C TYR A 167 1.31 -12.44 -13.71
N VAL A 168 -0.01 -12.49 -13.84
CA VAL A 168 -0.76 -12.49 -15.11
C VAL A 168 -1.84 -11.42 -15.02
N PRO A 169 -2.31 -10.84 -16.14
CA PRO A 169 -3.35 -9.81 -16.11
C PRO A 169 -4.68 -10.34 -15.58
N LEU A 170 -5.53 -9.45 -15.08
CA LEU A 170 -6.92 -9.78 -14.76
C LEU A 170 -7.70 -10.22 -16.00
N SER A 171 -8.73 -11.04 -15.78
CA SER A 171 -9.67 -11.47 -16.82
C SER A 171 -10.37 -10.29 -17.51
N MET A 172 -10.84 -10.50 -18.74
CA MET A 172 -11.57 -9.49 -19.50
C MET A 172 -12.79 -8.93 -18.74
N GLU A 173 -13.52 -9.78 -18.01
CA GLU A 173 -14.65 -9.35 -17.17
C GLU A 173 -14.22 -8.26 -16.17
N HIS A 174 -13.13 -8.48 -15.43
CA HIS A 174 -12.63 -7.51 -14.48
C HIS A 174 -12.07 -6.25 -15.16
N ARG A 175 -11.50 -6.37 -16.37
CA ARG A 175 -11.05 -5.22 -17.18
C ARG A 175 -12.22 -4.35 -17.64
N VAL A 176 -13.33 -4.96 -18.05
CA VAL A 176 -14.59 -4.23 -18.34
C VAL A 176 -15.10 -3.55 -17.07
N GLY A 177 -15.06 -4.23 -15.93
CA GLY A 177 -15.39 -3.66 -14.63
C GLY A 177 -14.60 -2.37 -14.32
N PHE A 178 -13.29 -2.37 -14.60
CA PHE A 178 -12.45 -1.19 -14.41
C PHE A 178 -12.85 -0.02 -15.32
N VAL A 179 -13.18 -0.27 -16.59
CA VAL A 179 -13.65 0.79 -17.51
C VAL A 179 -14.92 1.46 -16.97
N ASN A 180 -15.84 0.68 -16.40
CA ASN A 180 -17.06 1.22 -15.79
C ASN A 180 -16.75 2.04 -14.54
N LEU A 181 -15.86 1.54 -13.68
CA LEU A 181 -15.38 2.25 -12.49
C LEU A 181 -14.77 3.61 -12.86
N VAL A 182 -13.91 3.66 -13.88
CA VAL A 182 -13.29 4.91 -14.37
C VAL A 182 -14.35 5.91 -14.83
N LYS A 183 -15.40 5.46 -15.54
CA LYS A 183 -16.50 6.32 -16.00
C LYS A 183 -17.32 6.88 -14.84
N GLU A 184 -17.65 6.04 -13.86
CA GLU A 184 -18.41 6.44 -12.67
C GLU A 184 -17.62 7.41 -11.78
N MET A 185 -16.32 7.15 -11.62
CA MET A 185 -15.46 7.97 -10.78
C MET A 185 -15.06 9.30 -11.42
N GLY A 186 -15.00 9.36 -12.76
CA GLY A 186 -14.51 10.50 -13.53
C GLY A 186 -13.08 10.26 -14.04
N ARG A 187 -12.91 10.15 -15.36
CA ARG A 187 -11.61 9.85 -16.01
C ARG A 187 -10.55 10.90 -15.69
N GLU A 188 -10.94 12.14 -15.46
CA GLU A 188 -10.10 13.28 -15.09
C GLU A 188 -9.34 13.10 -13.78
N HIS A 189 -9.80 12.19 -12.90
CA HIS A 189 -9.12 11.88 -11.65
C HIS A 189 -8.03 10.81 -11.80
N PHE A 190 -8.01 10.08 -12.92
CA PHE A 190 -7.05 9.00 -13.17
C PHE A 190 -5.81 9.52 -13.88
N VAL A 191 -4.66 8.88 -13.63
CA VAL A 191 -3.40 9.21 -14.31
C VAL A 191 -3.48 9.04 -15.83
N GLY A 192 -2.66 9.80 -16.56
CA GLY A 192 -2.58 9.79 -18.01
C GLY A 192 -3.75 10.50 -18.70
N GLU A 193 -3.62 10.69 -20.02
CA GLU A 193 -4.59 11.45 -20.82
C GLU A 193 -5.38 10.58 -21.83
N LYS A 194 -4.95 9.34 -22.07
CA LYS A 194 -5.62 8.44 -23.01
C LYS A 194 -6.95 7.95 -22.45
N ASP A 195 -7.90 7.70 -23.35
CA ASP A 195 -9.13 6.98 -23.01
C ASP A 195 -8.79 5.61 -22.44
N VAL A 196 -9.53 5.22 -21.39
CA VAL A 196 -9.37 3.89 -20.79
C VAL A 196 -9.84 2.82 -21.78
N GLN A 197 -9.04 1.78 -21.96
CA GLN A 197 -9.33 0.66 -22.85
C GLN A 197 -9.59 -0.61 -22.05
N VAL A 198 -10.38 -1.55 -22.58
CA VAL A 198 -10.56 -2.88 -21.97
C VAL A 198 -9.29 -3.73 -22.15
N LEU A 199 -8.64 -3.60 -23.31
CA LEU A 199 -7.57 -4.48 -23.81
C LEU A 199 -8.05 -5.93 -24.05
N GLU A 200 -7.59 -6.53 -25.13
CA GLU A 200 -7.79 -7.94 -25.47
C GLU A 200 -6.74 -8.81 -24.75
N ASP A 201 -6.99 -10.11 -24.63
CA ASP A 201 -6.03 -11.00 -23.96
C ASP A 201 -4.70 -11.10 -24.73
N ASP A 202 -4.77 -11.01 -26.07
CA ASP A 202 -3.59 -11.01 -26.96
C ASP A 202 -2.74 -9.74 -26.88
N ASP A 203 -3.23 -8.67 -26.22
CA ASP A 203 -2.45 -7.46 -25.99
C ASP A 203 -1.38 -7.66 -24.90
N PHE A 204 -1.53 -8.67 -24.03
CA PHE A 204 -0.66 -8.87 -22.88
C PHE A 204 0.54 -9.76 -23.20
N ILE A 205 1.73 -9.31 -22.77
CA ILE A 205 2.98 -10.07 -22.83
C ILE A 205 3.32 -10.53 -21.41
N ILE A 206 3.55 -11.83 -21.24
CA ILE A 206 3.87 -12.47 -19.94
C ILE A 206 5.30 -13.00 -19.96
#